data_AF-A0A2X3HD44-F1
#
_entry.id   AF-A0A2X3HD44-F1
#
_cell.length_a   1.000
_cell.length_b   1.000
_cell.length_c   1.000
_cell.angle_alpha   90.00
_cell.angle_beta   90.00
_cell.angle_gamma   90.00
#
_symmetry.space_group_name_H-M   'P 1'
#
loop_
_entity.id
_entity.type
_entity.pdbx_description
1 polymer ?
#
loop_
_entity_poly.entity_id
_entity_poly.type
_entity_poly.pdbx_seq_one_letter_code
_entity_poly.pdbx_strand_id
1 'polypeptide(L)' 'MDGFPKRKESPHDVFETGHSSTSLSAAAGMAIARDIKNEHFHVVPIIGDGALTGGMALEALNHIGDMEKK' A
#
# COMPACT_ATOMS: atom_id res chain seq x y z
N MET A 1 3.41 22.43 -0.48
CA MET A 1 4.17 21.27 -0.94
C MET A 1 4.71 20.61 0.30
N ASP A 2 4.06 19.52 0.67
CA ASP A 2 4.47 18.66 1.77
C ASP A 2 5.77 17.90 1.36
N GLY A 3 6.50 17.36 2.34
CA GLY A 3 7.70 16.55 2.08
C GLY A 3 7.38 15.12 1.64
N PHE A 4 6.09 14.74 1.66
CA PHE A 4 5.60 13.39 1.41
C PHE A 4 4.31 13.44 0.55
N PRO A 5 3.99 12.36 -0.19
CA PRO A 5 2.72 12.22 -0.91
C PRO A 5 1.51 12.62 -0.07
N LYS A 6 0.66 13.50 -0.63
CA LYS A 6 -0.54 14.03 0.04
C LYS A 6 -1.70 14.13 -0.94
N ARG A 7 -2.80 13.44 -0.65
CA ARG A 7 -3.97 13.30 -1.55
C ARG A 7 -4.59 14.64 -1.97
N LYS A 8 -4.51 15.66 -1.11
CA LYS A 8 -5.02 17.01 -1.40
C LYS A 8 -4.11 17.81 -2.34
N GLU A 9 -2.85 17.44 -2.47
CA GLU A 9 -1.87 18.16 -3.29
C GLU A 9 -1.85 17.65 -4.74
N SER A 10 -2.14 16.36 -4.97
CA SER A 10 -2.12 15.77 -6.31
C SER A 10 -3.08 14.59 -6.46
N PRO A 11 -3.79 14.45 -7.60
CA PRO A 11 -4.56 13.24 -7.90
C PRO A 11 -3.67 11.98 -8.09
N HIS A 12 -2.35 12.17 -8.26
CA HIS A 12 -1.38 11.07 -8.38
C HIS A 12 -0.91 10.55 -7.01
N ASP A 13 -1.16 11.29 -5.92
CA ASP A 13 -0.80 10.88 -4.57
C ASP A 13 -1.93 10.03 -3.97
N VAL A 14 -2.01 8.77 -4.36
CA VAL A 14 -3.16 7.89 -4.06
C VAL A 14 -3.27 7.50 -2.57
N PHE A 15 -2.18 7.65 -1.81
CA PHE A 15 -2.09 7.34 -0.39
C PHE A 15 -1.25 8.40 0.32
N GLU A 16 -1.71 8.89 1.48
CA GLU A 16 -0.93 9.83 2.27
C GLU A 16 0.12 9.08 3.08
N THR A 17 1.39 9.45 2.93
CA THR A 17 2.51 8.80 3.64
C THR A 17 3.16 9.75 4.63
N GLY A 18 4.05 9.19 5.46
CA GLY A 18 4.86 9.92 6.43
C GLY A 18 5.56 8.95 7.37
N HIS A 19 4.78 8.20 8.15
CA HIS A 19 5.30 7.05 8.89
C HIS A 19 5.65 5.90 7.93
N SER A 20 6.80 5.26 8.17
CA SER A 20 7.30 4.15 7.36
C SER A 20 6.44 2.89 7.49
N SER A 21 6.74 1.87 6.67
CA SER A 21 6.20 0.50 6.77
C SER A 21 4.71 0.34 6.42
N THR A 22 4.03 1.40 5.97
CA THR A 22 2.58 1.40 5.72
C THR A 22 2.17 1.05 4.29
N SER A 23 3.09 1.12 3.31
CA SER A 23 2.76 1.01 1.89
C SER A 23 2.20 -0.35 1.49
N LEU A 24 2.72 -1.46 2.05
CA LEU A 24 2.24 -2.82 1.77
C LEU A 24 0.81 -3.04 2.30
N SER A 25 0.51 -2.62 3.53
CA SER A 25 -0.83 -2.76 4.10
C SER A 25 -1.85 -1.95 3.31
N ALA A 26 -1.50 -0.71 2.94
CA ALA A 26 -2.35 0.15 2.14
C ALA A 26 -2.63 -0.45 0.75
N ALA A 27 -1.60 -0.97 0.09
CA ALA A 27 -1.73 -1.63 -1.21
C ALA A 27 -2.60 -2.90 -1.14
N ALA A 28 -2.46 -3.73 -0.10
CA ALA A 28 -3.33 -4.89 0.09
C ALA A 28 -4.81 -4.47 0.17
N GLY A 29 -5.13 -3.45 0.95
CA GLY A 29 -6.49 -2.90 1.04
C GLY A 29 -6.99 -2.32 -0.28
N MET A 30 -6.15 -1.61 -1.02
CA MET A 30 -6.49 -1.07 -2.35
C MET A 30 -6.76 -2.17 -3.37
N ALA A 31 -5.96 -3.24 -3.37
CA ALA A 31 -6.16 -4.39 -4.25
C ALA A 31 -7.47 -5.13 -3.92
N ILE A 32 -7.76 -5.38 -2.64
CA ILE A 32 -9.02 -5.98 -2.21
C ILE A 32 -10.21 -5.12 -2.64
N ALA A 33 -10.13 -3.81 -2.42
CA ALA A 33 -11.20 -2.89 -2.79
C ALA A 33 -11.43 -2.84 -4.31
N ARG A 34 -10.36 -2.84 -5.11
CA ARG A 34 -10.43 -2.95 -6.58
C ARG A 34 -11.18 -4.20 -6.99
N ASP A 35 -10.83 -5.34 -6.43
CA ASP A 35 -11.40 -6.64 -6.80
C ASP A 35 -12.89 -6.71 -6.42
N ILE A 36 -13.26 -6.23 -5.23
CA ILE A 36 -14.66 -6.12 -4.79
C ILE A 36 -15.49 -5.23 -5.74
N LYS A 37 -14.88 -4.15 -6.25
CA LYS A 37 -15.53 -3.21 -7.17
C LYS A 37 -15.51 -3.67 -8.63
N ASN A 38 -14.92 -4.82 -8.95
CA ASN A 38 -14.70 -5.27 -10.31
C ASN A 38 -13.97 -4.23 -11.19
N GLU A 39 -13.04 -3.50 -10.58
CA GLU A 39 -12.21 -2.50 -11.28
C GLU A 39 -10.95 -3.15 -11.85
N HIS A 40 -10.39 -2.56 -12.90
CA HIS A 40 -9.22 -3.10 -13.60
C HIS A 40 -8.07 -2.10 -13.62
N PHE A 41 -7.21 -2.17 -12.61
CA PHE A 41 -5.97 -1.40 -12.53
C PHE A 41 -4.91 -2.12 -11.69
N HIS A 42 -3.64 -1.73 -11.83
CA HIS A 42 -2.55 -2.29 -11.04
C HIS A 42 -2.37 -1.52 -9.73
N VAL A 43 -2.04 -2.24 -8.67
CA VAL A 43 -1.64 -1.68 -7.37
C VAL A 43 -0.19 -2.05 -7.14
N VAL A 44 0.70 -1.06 -7.10
CA VAL A 44 2.15 -1.27 -7.03
C VAL A 44 2.71 -0.48 -5.85
N PRO A 45 2.88 -1.08 -4.65
CA PRO A 45 3.54 -0.43 -3.54
C PRO A 45 5.07 -0.38 -3.76
N ILE A 46 5.69 0.75 -3.40
CA ILE A 46 7.14 0.89 -3.31
C ILE A 46 7.51 0.98 -1.82
N ILE A 47 8.52 0.22 -1.40
CA ILE A 47 9.00 0.19 -0.03
C ILE A 47 10.53 0.09 -0.01
N GLY A 48 11.18 0.89 0.84
CA GLY A 48 12.62 0.78 1.09
C GLY A 48 12.95 -0.36 2.04
N ASP A 49 14.20 -0.82 2.02
CA ASP A 49 14.72 -1.90 2.88
C ASP A 49 14.54 -1.61 4.38
N GLY A 50 14.87 -0.39 4.82
CA GLY A 50 14.69 0.00 6.23
C GLY A 50 13.21 0.11 6.66
N ALA A 51 12.29 0.34 5.72
CA ALA A 51 10.85 0.34 6.01
C ALA A 51 10.26 -1.08 5.98
N LEU A 52 10.88 -2.00 5.24
CA LEU A 52 10.45 -3.40 5.16
C LEU A 52 10.64 -4.16 6.49
N THR A 53 11.59 -3.72 7.31
CA THR A 53 11.86 -4.35 8.62
C THR A 53 10.82 -4.01 9.69
N GLY A 54 9.90 -3.07 9.41
CA GLY A 54 8.83 -2.72 10.35
C GLY A 54 7.79 -3.83 10.48
N GLY A 55 7.30 -4.07 11.70
CA GLY A 55 6.31 -5.12 11.97
C GLY A 55 5.07 -5.01 11.07
N MET A 56 4.56 -3.79 10.84
CA MET A 56 3.45 -3.53 9.92
C MET A 56 3.70 -4.02 8.49
N ALA A 57 4.93 -3.88 7.99
CA ALA A 57 5.28 -4.33 6.65
C ALA A 57 5.34 -5.87 6.60
N LEU A 58 5.89 -6.52 7.62
CA LEU A 58 5.96 -7.98 7.71
C LEU A 58 4.58 -8.63 7.89
N GLU A 59 3.71 -8.04 8.71
CA GLU A 59 2.32 -8.47 8.87
C GLU A 59 1.55 -8.35 7.56
N ALA A 60 1.71 -7.22 6.85
CA ALA A 60 1.09 -7.02 5.54
C ALA A 60 1.58 -8.04 4.51
N LEU A 61 2.88 -8.32 4.48
CA LEU A 61 3.45 -9.29 3.55
C LEU A 61 2.90 -10.70 3.81
N ASN A 62 2.77 -11.10 5.08
CA ASN A 62 2.16 -12.38 5.45
C ASN A 62 0.69 -12.46 5.00
N HIS A 63 -0.08 -11.38 5.19
CA HIS A 63 -1.46 -11.31 4.75
C HIS A 63 -1.59 -11.39 3.22
N ILE A 64 -0.77 -10.65 2.47
CA ILE A 64 -0.76 -10.69 1.00
C ILE A 64 -0.46 -12.11 0.50
N GLY A 65 0.52 -12.79 1.10
CA GLY A 65 0.87 -14.17 0.74
C GLY A 65 -0.23 -15.19 1.06
N ASP A 66 -1.11 -14.91 2.03
CA ASP A 66 -2.29 -15.74 2.31
C ASP A 66 -3.42 -15.50 1.30
N MET A 67 -3.59 -14.25 0.85
CA MET A 67 -4.60 -13.87 -0.14
C MET A 67 -4.40 -14.57 -1.49
N GLU A 68 -3.15 -14.79 -1.93
CA GLU A 68 -2.84 -15.46 -3.21
C GLU A 68 -3.12 -16.97 -3.20
N LYS A 69 -3.34 -17.59 -2.04
CA LYS A 69 -3.57 -19.05 -1.93
C LYS A 69 -5.02 -19.47 -2.21
N LYS A 70 -5.89 -18.56 -2.66
CA LYS A 70 -7.27 -18.84 -3.07
C LYS A 70 -7.38 -18.94 -4.58
#